data_AF-G7ZIW5-F1
#
_entry.id   AF-G7ZIW5-F1
#
_cell.length_a   1.000
_cell.length_b   1.000
_cell.length_c   1.000
_cell.angle_alpha   90.00
_cell.angle_beta   90.00
_cell.angle_gamma   90.00
#
_symmetry.space_group_name_H-M   'P 1'
#
loop_
_entity.id
_entity.type
_entity.pdbx_description
1 polymer ?
#
loop_
_entity_poly.entity_id
_entity_poly.type
_entity_poly.pdbx_seq_one_letter_code
_entity_poly.pdbx_strand_id
1 'polypeptide(L)'
;MRNSKQDFYPFNYPPFELLTGDGAINWRDGKTTGLWDTEDPLHSRNYGACLCARRSDLIAIGGADEHMDYLGHVCGPYELTFRLVNKGLKEVWHESEFLYHTWHPGSDGDFNYIGPTDGRHMSSTALEALETGRIMPLTENPVIRHERENGVPPANGQFIDPACLTAWTQEEVAKSPRFKLFKRGQGGTKLVRELATYNILSYDGKFYGVPHSLGPVDLARKEDREKPQIVEGASADEIEALLAGGPPPAPVAALPVQQPSQPSRRRGVQAPPVLVGMVGPFNVVSYDDAYFGVPTSLGPVDLADPAQRALPEILKAATWSDVDSMIRAQRLIRLEVESRAREQMLEQLRAELAAKDAMIADFLDTITALRGESQSWNEERERLRREVFSLQFRLNGAELLDSFTPTDIAERRADGIRVTADKPVGCFLHGSRLSLGKGKYTLDIWGARQHASAAGLPVLNVELISNGTTTVGTFNTEHFAETATLVSLVFQLNDAPTDAGHEFEIRLTHYGRVDLVVSRVRLRLISDTSAASPAGLHRQHA
;
A
#
# COMPACT_ATOMS: atom_id res chain seq x y z
N MET A 1 16.57 17.85 0.25
CA MET A 1 17.76 17.30 0.96
C MET A 1 17.29 16.11 1.80
N ARG A 2 18.09 15.04 1.95
CA ARG A 2 17.79 13.84 2.75
C ARG A 2 18.88 13.61 3.81
N ASN A 3 18.47 13.38 5.05
CA ASN A 3 19.34 13.03 6.17
C ASN A 3 18.77 11.81 6.92
N SER A 4 19.61 10.83 7.26
CA SER A 4 19.20 9.58 7.92
C SER A 4 19.15 9.65 9.46
N LYS A 5 19.47 10.78 10.08
CA LYS A 5 19.42 10.94 11.54
C LYS A 5 17.98 10.87 12.05
N GLN A 6 17.72 9.86 12.88
CA GLN A 6 16.40 9.65 13.51
C GLN A 6 16.03 10.78 14.48
N ASP A 7 17.02 11.48 15.04
CA ASP A 7 16.80 12.59 15.96
C ASP A 7 16.04 13.76 15.33
N PHE A 8 15.91 13.83 14.00
CA PHE A 8 15.13 14.86 13.31
C PHE A 8 13.63 14.55 13.19
N TYR A 9 13.20 13.35 13.59
CA TYR A 9 11.82 12.88 13.49
C TYR A 9 11.05 13.04 14.81
N PRO A 10 9.72 13.24 14.79
CA PRO A 10 8.89 13.41 13.60
C PRO A 10 8.97 14.82 13.01
N PHE A 11 9.21 15.89 13.79
CA PHE A 11 9.34 17.27 13.29
C PHE A 11 10.00 18.16 14.35
N ASN A 12 11.33 18.31 14.34
CA ASN A 12 12.05 19.17 15.29
C ASN A 12 12.77 20.37 14.67
N TYR A 13 12.51 20.66 13.39
CA TYR A 13 12.94 21.88 12.70
C TYR A 13 14.43 22.23 12.89
N PRO A 14 15.37 21.33 12.54
CA PRO A 14 16.78 21.56 12.81
C PRO A 14 17.32 22.72 11.94
N PRO A 15 18.31 23.48 12.43
CA PRO A 15 19.09 24.41 11.62
C PRO A 15 19.65 23.72 10.36
N PHE A 16 19.75 24.47 9.26
CA PHE A 16 20.15 23.93 7.97
C PHE A 16 21.57 23.33 8.01
N GLU A 17 22.47 23.94 8.78
CA GLU A 17 23.85 23.48 8.96
C GLU A 17 23.90 22.07 9.57
N LEU A 18 23.06 21.82 10.58
CA LEU A 18 22.92 20.51 11.21
C LEU A 18 22.30 19.49 10.27
N LEU A 19 21.37 19.93 9.43
CA LEU A 19 20.76 19.08 8.43
C LEU A 19 21.81 18.61 7.41
N THR A 20 22.67 19.51 6.92
CA THR A 20 23.71 19.21 5.91
C THR A 20 24.95 18.49 6.41
N GLY A 21 25.06 18.27 7.73
CA GLY A 21 26.17 17.57 8.38
C GLY A 21 25.98 16.05 8.42
N ASP A 22 26.27 15.46 9.58
CA ASP A 22 26.22 14.01 9.78
C ASP A 22 24.87 13.40 9.37
N GLY A 23 24.93 12.31 8.60
CA GLY A 23 23.76 11.59 8.10
C GLY A 23 23.18 12.15 6.79
N ALA A 24 23.70 13.26 6.25
CA ALA A 24 23.30 13.76 4.94
C ALA A 24 23.72 12.78 3.82
N ILE A 25 22.74 12.19 3.12
CA ILE A 25 22.99 11.14 2.12
C ILE A 25 23.04 11.67 0.67
N ASN A 26 22.54 12.88 0.43
CA ASN A 26 22.45 13.46 -0.91
C ASN A 26 22.92 14.92 -0.96
N TRP A 27 23.93 15.25 -0.16
CA TRP A 27 24.53 16.57 -0.08
C TRP A 27 25.99 16.53 -0.53
N ARG A 28 26.39 17.44 -1.43
CA ARG A 28 27.76 17.56 -1.93
C ARG A 28 28.03 19.00 -2.38
N ASP A 29 29.14 19.58 -1.90
CA ASP A 29 29.65 20.92 -2.22
C ASP A 29 28.58 22.04 -2.22
N GLY A 30 27.80 22.11 -1.13
CA GLY A 30 26.80 23.16 -0.95
C GLY A 30 25.50 22.96 -1.74
N LYS A 31 25.33 21.81 -2.42
CA LYS A 31 24.15 21.50 -3.24
C LYS A 31 23.66 20.07 -2.98
N THR A 32 22.41 19.80 -3.30
CA THR A 32 21.93 18.41 -3.34
C THR A 32 22.48 17.69 -4.58
N THR A 33 22.85 16.42 -4.45
CA THR A 33 23.44 15.64 -5.54
C THR A 33 22.54 15.55 -6.77
N GLY A 34 21.22 15.64 -6.59
CA GLY A 34 20.23 15.66 -7.67
C GLY A 34 20.18 16.94 -8.51
N LEU A 35 20.93 17.99 -8.17
CA LEU A 35 20.99 19.24 -8.96
C LEU A 35 22.25 19.36 -9.83
N TRP A 36 23.14 18.37 -9.80
CA TRP A 36 24.43 18.44 -10.48
C TRP A 36 24.36 18.19 -11.99
N ASP A 37 23.34 17.47 -12.46
CA ASP A 37 23.16 17.30 -13.89
C ASP A 37 22.66 18.61 -14.50
N THR A 38 23.43 19.12 -15.46
CA THR A 38 23.15 20.35 -16.22
C THR A 38 23.01 20.07 -17.72
N GLU A 39 23.26 18.83 -18.16
CA GLU A 39 23.16 18.42 -19.57
C GLU A 39 21.73 18.02 -19.93
N ASP A 40 21.09 17.21 -19.08
CA ASP A 40 19.70 16.77 -19.28
C ASP A 40 18.87 16.80 -17.99
N PRO A 41 18.65 18.01 -17.43
CA PRO A 41 17.99 18.16 -16.14
C PRO A 41 16.52 17.69 -16.13
N LEU A 42 15.90 17.53 -17.30
CA LEU A 42 14.51 17.06 -17.41
C LEU A 42 14.41 15.55 -17.12
N HIS A 43 15.36 14.75 -17.60
CA HIS A 43 15.29 13.29 -17.48
C HIS A 43 16.10 12.74 -16.29
N SER A 44 17.13 13.44 -15.85
CA SER A 44 18.01 12.95 -14.79
C SER A 44 17.65 13.44 -13.39
N ARG A 45 16.99 14.60 -13.29
CA ARG A 45 16.54 15.13 -12.00
C ARG A 45 15.21 14.49 -11.64
N ASN A 46 15.10 14.08 -10.38
CA ASN A 46 13.85 13.56 -9.86
C ASN A 46 12.89 14.75 -9.60
N TYR A 47 12.22 15.20 -10.66
CA TYR A 47 11.25 16.30 -10.63
C TYR A 47 10.24 16.15 -9.50
N GLY A 48 9.69 14.94 -9.35
CA GLY A 48 8.70 14.68 -8.31
C GLY A 48 9.21 14.79 -6.89
N ALA A 49 10.46 14.38 -6.63
CA ALA A 49 11.10 14.46 -5.32
C ALA A 49 11.68 15.86 -5.01
N CYS A 50 11.57 16.81 -5.95
CA CYS A 50 12.12 18.16 -5.81
C CYS A 50 11.06 19.26 -5.75
N LEU A 51 9.77 18.91 -5.88
CA LEU A 51 8.70 19.90 -5.81
C LEU A 51 8.63 20.52 -4.42
N CYS A 52 8.77 21.84 -4.36
CA CYS A 52 8.43 22.62 -3.18
C CYS A 52 7.58 23.82 -3.56
N ALA A 53 6.64 24.20 -2.68
CA ALA A 53 5.81 25.38 -2.85
C ALA A 53 5.48 25.99 -1.47
N ARG A 54 5.05 27.26 -1.45
CA ARG A 54 4.57 27.87 -0.21
C ARG A 54 3.30 27.18 0.26
N ARG A 55 3.18 26.96 1.57
CA ARG A 55 1.99 26.38 2.19
C ARG A 55 0.69 27.10 1.78
N SER A 56 0.71 28.43 1.77
CA SER A 56 -0.43 29.25 1.35
C SER A 56 -0.83 29.00 -0.11
N ASP A 57 0.15 28.76 -0.99
CA ASP A 57 -0.12 28.48 -2.39
C ASP A 57 -0.71 27.10 -2.61
N LEU A 58 -0.22 26.11 -1.87
CA LEU A 58 -0.76 24.74 -1.86
C LEU A 58 -2.19 24.69 -1.35
N ILE A 59 -2.48 25.38 -0.24
CA ILE A 59 -3.85 25.46 0.31
C ILE A 59 -4.78 26.15 -0.70
N ALA A 60 -4.33 27.23 -1.32
CA ALA A 60 -5.16 27.99 -2.26
C ALA A 60 -5.57 27.19 -3.51
N ILE A 61 -4.81 26.17 -3.90
CA ILE A 61 -5.18 25.26 -5.01
C ILE A 61 -5.87 23.98 -4.54
N GLY A 62 -6.18 23.83 -3.24
CA GLY A 62 -6.85 22.64 -2.70
C GLY A 62 -5.92 21.47 -2.37
N GLY A 63 -4.59 21.69 -2.33
CA GLY A 63 -3.62 20.65 -1.97
C GLY A 63 -3.44 19.58 -3.04
N ALA A 64 -2.96 18.39 -2.64
CA ALA A 64 -2.85 17.24 -3.52
C ALA A 64 -4.24 16.77 -3.99
N ASP A 65 -4.33 16.26 -5.22
CA ASP A 65 -5.57 15.71 -5.76
C ASP A 65 -5.75 14.28 -5.26
N GLU A 66 -6.82 14.02 -4.51
CA GLU A 66 -7.14 12.70 -3.96
C GLU A 66 -7.89 11.80 -4.95
N HIS A 67 -7.98 12.21 -6.22
CA HIS A 67 -8.56 11.39 -7.27
C HIS A 67 -7.78 10.06 -7.39
N MET A 68 -8.52 8.97 -7.62
CA MET A 68 -7.99 7.60 -7.69
C MET A 68 -6.83 7.43 -8.69
N ASP A 69 -6.80 8.25 -9.74
CA ASP A 69 -5.73 8.25 -10.75
C ASP A 69 -4.36 8.63 -10.16
N TYR A 70 -4.35 9.30 -9.00
CA TYR A 70 -3.15 9.71 -8.27
C TYR A 70 -2.89 8.87 -7.01
N LEU A 71 -3.51 7.69 -6.89
CA LEU A 71 -3.21 6.79 -5.78
C LEU A 71 -1.94 5.96 -6.06
N GLY A 72 -0.92 6.03 -5.20
CA GLY A 72 0.23 5.11 -5.19
C GLY A 72 1.62 5.78 -5.19
N HIS A 73 2.68 5.01 -5.31
CA HIS A 73 4.09 5.44 -5.28
C HIS A 73 4.44 6.43 -6.39
N VAL A 74 3.88 6.22 -7.59
CA VAL A 74 4.05 7.08 -8.75
C VAL A 74 2.81 7.98 -8.84
N CYS A 75 2.76 9.02 -8.00
CA CYS A 75 1.67 9.97 -8.01
C CYS A 75 2.16 11.40 -7.76
N GLY A 76 1.48 12.38 -8.35
CA GLY A 76 1.19 13.65 -7.66
C GLY A 76 1.88 14.93 -8.13
N PRO A 77 3.22 15.03 -8.24
CA PRO A 77 3.85 16.33 -8.29
C PRO A 77 3.65 17.04 -9.63
N TYR A 78 3.58 16.31 -10.75
CA TYR A 78 3.33 16.90 -12.06
C TYR A 78 1.99 17.62 -12.13
N GLU A 79 0.93 16.96 -11.67
CA GLU A 79 -0.41 17.55 -11.67
C GLU A 79 -0.49 18.75 -10.72
N LEU A 80 0.11 18.62 -9.53
CA LEU A 80 0.17 19.71 -8.56
C LEU A 80 0.93 20.92 -9.12
N THR A 81 2.05 20.69 -9.84
CA THR A 81 2.78 21.77 -10.53
C THR A 81 1.95 22.43 -11.61
N PHE A 82 1.17 21.67 -12.41
CA PHE A 82 0.33 22.24 -13.45
C PHE A 82 -0.77 23.14 -12.87
N ARG A 83 -1.40 22.73 -11.76
CA ARG A 83 -2.39 23.58 -11.07
C ARG A 83 -1.78 24.83 -10.47
N LEU A 84 -0.56 24.77 -9.94
CA LEU A 84 0.19 25.95 -9.48
C LEU A 84 0.50 26.90 -10.66
N VAL A 85 0.91 26.36 -11.81
CA VAL A 85 1.14 27.15 -13.03
C VAL A 85 -0.16 27.79 -13.52
N ASN A 86 -1.27 27.05 -13.54
CA ASN A 86 -2.58 27.58 -13.92
C ASN A 86 -3.07 28.68 -12.97
N LYS A 87 -2.70 28.64 -11.69
CA LYS A 87 -2.91 29.74 -10.73
C LYS A 87 -2.09 30.99 -11.06
N GLY A 88 -1.09 30.89 -11.93
CA GLY A 88 -0.20 31.98 -12.34
C GLY A 88 1.16 31.97 -11.64
N LEU A 89 1.54 30.86 -10.99
CA LEU A 89 2.88 30.71 -10.42
C LEU A 89 3.87 30.25 -11.50
N LYS A 90 5.15 30.48 -11.24
CA LYS A 90 6.23 30.09 -12.13
C LYS A 90 7.01 28.93 -11.54
N GLU A 91 7.18 27.88 -12.34
CA GLU A 91 8.08 26.78 -12.02
C GLU A 91 9.54 27.16 -12.29
N VAL A 92 10.43 26.87 -11.33
CA VAL A 92 11.87 27.15 -11.41
C VAL A 92 12.64 26.06 -10.68
N TRP A 93 13.73 25.58 -11.30
CA TRP A 93 14.75 24.79 -10.60
C TRP A 93 15.61 25.71 -9.73
N HIS A 94 15.31 25.79 -8.43
CA HIS A 94 16.04 26.65 -7.52
C HIS A 94 17.30 25.97 -6.98
N GLU A 95 18.46 26.65 -7.07
CA GLU A 95 19.76 26.06 -6.65
C GLU A 95 20.06 26.22 -5.15
N SER A 96 19.44 27.18 -4.47
CA SER A 96 19.82 27.59 -3.11
C SER A 96 18.67 27.71 -2.10
N GLU A 97 17.42 27.52 -2.51
CA GLU A 97 16.27 27.65 -1.62
C GLU A 97 15.67 26.28 -1.41
N PHE A 98 15.59 25.88 -0.15
CA PHE A 98 15.05 24.59 0.26
C PHE A 98 13.80 24.85 1.10
N LEU A 99 12.65 24.44 0.58
CA LEU A 99 11.37 24.47 1.27
C LEU A 99 10.97 23.03 1.64
N TYR A 100 9.98 22.87 2.51
CA TYR A 100 9.48 21.54 2.86
C TYR A 100 8.99 20.80 1.63
N HIS A 101 9.52 19.59 1.44
CA HIS A 101 8.96 18.64 0.49
C HIS A 101 7.56 18.27 0.96
N THR A 102 6.58 18.39 0.07
CA THR A 102 5.21 17.98 0.39
C THR A 102 5.16 16.47 0.53
N TRP A 103 4.73 16.00 1.70
CA TRP A 103 4.53 14.58 1.94
C TRP A 103 3.54 14.01 0.93
N HIS A 104 3.88 12.87 0.36
CA HIS A 104 2.98 12.05 -0.44
C HIS A 104 3.04 10.61 0.05
N PRO A 105 1.92 9.89 0.10
CA PRO A 105 1.89 8.52 0.55
C PRO A 105 2.79 7.64 -0.34
N GLY A 106 3.64 6.85 0.33
CA GLY A 106 4.43 5.82 -0.31
C GLY A 106 5.85 6.18 -0.78
N SER A 107 6.48 7.18 -0.16
CA SER A 107 7.83 7.67 -0.49
C SER A 107 8.96 6.62 -0.56
N ASP A 108 8.87 5.50 0.16
CA ASP A 108 9.96 4.52 0.27
C ASP A 108 9.77 3.22 -0.51
N GLY A 109 8.71 3.13 -1.33
CA GLY A 109 8.65 2.20 -2.45
C GLY A 109 8.84 0.71 -2.14
N ASP A 110 8.60 0.22 -0.92
CA ASP A 110 8.54 -1.22 -0.65
C ASP A 110 7.10 -1.60 -0.31
N PHE A 111 6.58 -2.64 -0.97
CA PHE A 111 5.18 -3.07 -0.89
C PHE A 111 4.15 -1.96 -1.15
N ASN A 112 4.51 -1.00 -2.00
CA ASN A 112 3.67 0.14 -2.32
C ASN A 112 2.83 -0.10 -3.57
N TYR A 113 1.66 0.50 -3.66
CA TYR A 113 0.88 0.43 -4.90
C TYR A 113 1.57 1.28 -5.96
N ILE A 114 1.79 0.75 -7.16
CA ILE A 114 2.08 1.60 -8.31
C ILE A 114 0.72 2.11 -8.77
N GLY A 115 0.52 3.43 -8.75
CA GLY A 115 -0.66 4.02 -9.36
C GLY A 115 -0.76 3.65 -10.84
N PRO A 116 -1.90 3.93 -11.50
CA PRO A 116 -2.06 3.59 -12.92
C PRO A 116 -1.02 4.35 -13.75
N THR A 117 0.10 3.70 -14.07
CA THR A 117 1.09 4.20 -15.00
C THR A 117 0.68 3.79 -16.41
N ASP A 118 0.56 4.83 -17.26
CA ASP A 118 0.59 4.85 -18.72
C ASP A 118 -0.27 3.88 -19.56
N GLY A 119 -1.32 3.28 -18.98
CA GLY A 119 -2.38 2.57 -19.72
C GLY A 119 -3.69 3.34 -19.97
N ARG A 120 -3.72 4.65 -19.66
CA ARG A 120 -4.86 5.58 -19.38
C ARG A 120 -5.11 5.74 -17.89
N HIS A 121 -5.44 6.98 -17.52
CA HIS A 121 -5.77 7.51 -16.18
C HIS A 121 -4.76 8.55 -15.63
N MET A 122 -3.61 8.23 -15.02
CA MET A 122 -2.76 9.27 -14.35
C MET A 122 -2.27 10.44 -15.24
N SER A 123 -1.50 10.15 -16.30
CA SER A 123 -0.89 11.20 -17.13
C SER A 123 -1.92 12.00 -17.93
N SER A 124 -2.97 11.33 -18.41
CA SER A 124 -4.05 11.99 -19.15
C SER A 124 -4.83 12.97 -18.25
N THR A 125 -5.19 12.54 -17.04
CA THR A 125 -5.90 13.38 -16.07
C THR A 125 -5.03 14.57 -15.60
N ALA A 126 -3.71 14.36 -15.48
CA ALA A 126 -2.77 15.45 -15.18
C ALA A 126 -2.65 16.45 -16.34
N LEU A 127 -2.48 15.98 -17.57
CA LEU A 127 -2.40 16.82 -18.76
C LEU A 127 -3.70 17.57 -19.05
N GLU A 128 -4.85 16.97 -18.77
CA GLU A 128 -6.15 17.64 -18.85
C GLU A 128 -6.22 18.84 -17.90
N ALA A 129 -5.60 18.76 -16.72
CA ALA A 129 -5.52 19.91 -15.82
C ALA A 129 -4.81 21.10 -16.48
N LEU A 130 -3.70 20.83 -17.16
CA LEU A 130 -2.93 21.83 -17.88
C LEU A 130 -3.71 22.38 -19.07
N GLU A 131 -4.34 21.52 -19.87
CA GLU A 131 -5.11 21.90 -21.06
C GLU A 131 -6.35 22.75 -20.72
N THR A 132 -7.05 22.40 -19.64
CA THR A 132 -8.29 23.08 -19.23
C THR A 132 -8.06 24.31 -18.35
N GLY A 133 -6.81 24.55 -17.90
CA GLY A 133 -6.51 25.59 -16.92
C GLY A 133 -7.08 25.30 -15.53
N ARG A 134 -7.38 24.04 -15.21
CA ARG A 134 -7.93 23.63 -13.91
C ARG A 134 -6.96 24.02 -12.78
N ILE A 135 -7.49 24.64 -11.73
CA ILE A 135 -6.72 25.05 -10.53
C ILE A 135 -7.06 24.15 -9.32
N MET A 136 -8.31 23.68 -9.23
CA MET A 136 -8.77 22.85 -8.11
C MET A 136 -8.59 21.37 -8.42
N PRO A 137 -8.34 20.51 -7.42
CA PRO A 137 -8.30 19.07 -7.61
C PRO A 137 -9.68 18.53 -8.04
N LEU A 138 -9.70 17.39 -8.72
CA LEU A 138 -10.92 16.63 -8.99
C LEU A 138 -11.54 16.15 -7.68
N THR A 139 -10.70 15.69 -6.76
CA THR A 139 -11.11 15.34 -5.39
C THR A 139 -10.26 16.13 -4.40
N GLU A 140 -10.84 17.19 -3.84
CA GLU A 140 -10.19 18.01 -2.81
C GLU A 140 -10.26 17.32 -1.44
N ASN A 141 -9.12 17.28 -0.74
CA ASN A 141 -9.08 16.83 0.65
C ASN A 141 -9.99 17.73 1.54
N PRO A 142 -10.92 17.17 2.33
CA PRO A 142 -11.84 17.96 3.15
C PRO A 142 -11.17 18.85 4.21
N VAL A 143 -10.01 18.44 4.75
CA VAL A 143 -9.22 19.22 5.71
C VAL A 143 -8.64 20.46 5.02
N ILE A 144 -8.09 20.28 3.81
CA ILE A 144 -7.54 21.40 3.03
C ILE A 144 -8.65 22.35 2.58
N ARG A 145 -9.80 21.82 2.14
CA ARG A 145 -11.00 22.63 1.84
C ARG A 145 -11.39 23.48 3.04
N HIS A 146 -11.53 22.86 4.21
CA HIS A 146 -11.90 23.55 5.44
C HIS A 146 -10.92 24.67 5.78
N GLU A 147 -9.61 24.39 5.70
CA GLU A 147 -8.61 25.40 5.98
C GLU A 147 -8.60 26.53 4.94
N ARG A 148 -8.76 26.21 3.66
CA ARG A 148 -8.84 27.20 2.58
C ARG A 148 -10.03 28.15 2.76
N GLU A 149 -11.17 27.63 3.21
CA GLU A 149 -12.42 28.39 3.36
C GLU A 149 -12.51 29.14 4.69
N ASN A 150 -11.94 28.60 5.76
CA ASN A 150 -12.07 29.15 7.11
C ASN A 150 -10.79 29.79 7.66
N GLY A 151 -9.66 29.63 6.96
CA GLY A 151 -8.35 30.18 7.36
C GLY A 151 -7.69 29.46 8.54
N VAL A 152 -8.30 28.39 9.05
CA VAL A 152 -7.79 27.59 10.17
C VAL A 152 -7.94 26.10 9.90
N PRO A 153 -6.97 25.26 10.27
CA PRO A 153 -7.10 23.82 10.15
C PRO A 153 -8.17 23.29 11.13
N PRO A 154 -8.93 22.26 10.75
CA PRO A 154 -9.94 21.67 11.61
C PRO A 154 -9.33 20.89 12.78
N ALA A 155 -10.14 20.59 13.79
CA ALA A 155 -9.72 19.75 14.91
C ALA A 155 -9.40 18.31 14.43
N ASN A 156 -8.39 17.68 15.04
CA ASN A 156 -7.93 16.34 14.66
C ASN A 156 -9.08 15.32 14.65
N GLY A 157 -9.17 14.51 13.59
CA GLY A 157 -10.11 13.41 13.46
C GLY A 157 -11.50 13.78 12.90
N GLN A 158 -11.80 15.05 12.68
CA GLN A 158 -13.12 15.49 12.19
C GLN A 158 -13.47 14.99 10.78
N PHE A 159 -12.47 14.78 9.93
CA PHE A 159 -12.63 14.41 8.52
C PHE A 159 -11.99 13.06 8.15
N ILE A 160 -11.57 12.27 9.15
CA ILE A 160 -11.04 10.93 8.92
C ILE A 160 -12.24 9.98 8.81
N ASP A 161 -12.52 9.48 7.62
CA ASP A 161 -13.48 8.38 7.44
C ASP A 161 -12.86 7.09 7.99
N PRO A 162 -13.41 6.49 9.07
CA PRO A 162 -12.90 5.23 9.61
C PRO A 162 -12.97 4.07 8.60
N ALA A 163 -13.89 4.13 7.63
CA ALA A 163 -14.03 3.09 6.60
C ALA A 163 -12.85 3.07 5.62
N CYS A 164 -12.16 4.21 5.41
CA CYS A 164 -10.95 4.26 4.60
C CYS A 164 -9.82 3.40 5.19
N LEU A 165 -9.72 3.28 6.52
CA LEU A 165 -8.71 2.43 7.15
C LEU A 165 -8.88 0.95 6.78
N THR A 166 -10.13 0.51 6.52
CA THR A 166 -10.44 -0.87 6.12
C THR A 166 -10.43 -1.08 4.61
N ALA A 167 -10.82 -0.08 3.82
CA ALA A 167 -10.94 -0.19 2.37
C ALA A 167 -9.59 -0.19 1.63
N TRP A 168 -8.54 0.36 2.24
CA TRP A 168 -7.24 0.58 1.61
C TRP A 168 -6.12 -0.30 2.19
N THR A 169 -6.47 -1.48 2.71
CA THR A 169 -5.48 -2.47 3.15
C THR A 169 -4.76 -3.11 1.96
N GLN A 170 -3.55 -3.64 2.18
CA GLN A 170 -2.81 -4.39 1.15
C GLN A 170 -3.65 -5.55 0.59
N GLU A 171 -4.40 -6.20 1.46
CA GLU A 171 -5.23 -7.36 1.14
C GLU A 171 -6.44 -6.99 0.28
N GLU A 172 -7.14 -5.88 0.58
CA GLU A 172 -8.28 -5.42 -0.22
C GLU A 172 -7.86 -4.86 -1.59
N VAL A 173 -6.79 -4.07 -1.63
CA VAL A 173 -6.34 -3.45 -2.88
C VAL A 173 -5.71 -4.48 -3.83
N ALA A 174 -5.06 -5.53 -3.30
CA ALA A 174 -4.53 -6.63 -4.13
C ALA A 174 -5.63 -7.41 -4.88
N LYS A 175 -6.89 -7.32 -4.43
CA LYS A 175 -8.05 -7.92 -5.13
C LYS A 175 -8.49 -7.10 -6.34
N SER A 176 -8.07 -5.83 -6.43
CA SER A 176 -8.46 -4.94 -7.51
C SER A 176 -7.55 -5.12 -8.73
N PRO A 177 -8.12 -5.33 -9.93
CA PRO A 177 -7.34 -5.44 -11.16
C PRO A 177 -6.70 -4.09 -11.59
N ARG A 178 -7.02 -2.99 -10.91
CA ARG A 178 -6.52 -1.63 -11.23
C ARG A 178 -5.16 -1.32 -10.61
N PHE A 179 -4.69 -2.11 -9.64
CA PHE A 179 -3.48 -1.83 -8.90
C PHE A 179 -2.48 -2.96 -9.03
N LYS A 180 -1.19 -2.61 -9.09
CA LYS A 180 -0.08 -3.55 -8.95
C LYS A 180 0.76 -3.17 -7.74
N LEU A 181 1.16 -4.16 -6.97
CA LEU A 181 2.10 -3.96 -5.87
C LEU A 181 3.52 -3.84 -6.42
N PHE A 182 4.17 -2.71 -6.18
CA PHE A 182 5.60 -2.54 -6.34
C PHE A 182 6.29 -3.42 -5.29
N LYS A 183 6.96 -4.46 -5.79
CA LYS A 183 7.87 -5.27 -4.99
C LYS A 183 9.27 -4.90 -5.42
N ARG A 184 10.04 -4.23 -4.56
CA ARG A 184 11.48 -4.27 -4.73
C ARG A 184 11.87 -5.73 -4.56
N GLY A 185 12.71 -6.27 -5.45
CA GLY A 185 13.17 -7.66 -5.38
C GLY A 185 13.89 -7.94 -4.05
N GLN A 186 13.14 -8.27 -3.00
CA GLN A 186 13.67 -8.65 -1.68
C GLN A 186 14.17 -10.10 -1.67
N GLY A 187 14.13 -10.79 -2.80
CA GLY A 187 15.02 -11.92 -3.03
C GLY A 187 16.39 -11.38 -3.38
N GLY A 188 17.19 -10.96 -2.38
CA GLY A 188 18.63 -10.84 -2.58
C GLY A 188 19.14 -12.13 -3.25
N THR A 189 20.13 -12.02 -4.14
CA THR A 189 20.62 -13.12 -4.97
C THR A 189 20.72 -14.42 -4.16
N LYS A 190 19.90 -15.42 -4.49
CA LYS A 190 19.89 -16.71 -3.79
C LYS A 190 20.64 -17.73 -4.60
N LEU A 191 21.65 -18.37 -4.01
CA LEU A 191 22.25 -19.56 -4.59
C LEU A 191 21.21 -20.69 -4.60
N VAL A 192 20.91 -21.18 -5.79
CA VAL A 192 19.95 -22.27 -6.01
C VAL A 192 20.68 -23.61 -6.14
N ARG A 193 21.81 -23.62 -6.86
CA ARG A 193 22.62 -24.83 -7.10
C ARG A 193 24.07 -24.44 -7.43
N GLU A 194 25.01 -25.26 -7.01
CA GLU A 194 26.43 -25.16 -7.39
C GLU A 194 26.76 -26.29 -8.37
N LEU A 195 27.37 -25.93 -9.49
CA LEU A 195 27.89 -26.85 -10.51
C LEU A 195 29.42 -26.74 -10.55
N ALA A 196 30.09 -27.69 -11.23
CA ALA A 196 31.56 -27.77 -11.26
C ALA A 196 32.26 -26.48 -11.76
N THR A 197 31.61 -25.70 -12.63
CA THR A 197 32.16 -24.47 -13.23
C THR A 197 31.23 -23.25 -13.14
N TYR A 198 30.00 -23.43 -12.61
CA TYR A 198 28.96 -22.40 -12.56
C TYR A 198 28.20 -22.43 -11.23
N ASN A 199 27.67 -21.29 -10.82
CA ASN A 199 26.62 -21.19 -9.81
C ASN A 199 25.30 -20.83 -10.48
N ILE A 200 24.23 -21.55 -10.13
CA ILE A 200 22.87 -21.17 -10.51
C ILE A 200 22.29 -20.31 -9.40
N LEU A 201 21.98 -19.07 -9.73
CA LEU A 201 21.47 -18.04 -8.81
C LEU A 201 20.05 -17.66 -9.23
N SER A 202 19.16 -17.42 -8.27
CA SER A 202 17.86 -16.78 -8.52
C SER A 202 17.89 -15.34 -8.07
N TYR A 203 17.40 -14.46 -8.94
CA TYR A 203 17.31 -13.02 -8.71
C TYR A 203 16.13 -12.47 -9.51
N ASP A 204 15.26 -11.71 -8.85
CA ASP A 204 14.10 -11.05 -9.46
C ASP A 204 13.19 -11.99 -10.31
N GLY A 205 12.91 -13.18 -9.78
CA GLY A 205 12.02 -14.16 -10.44
C GLY A 205 12.64 -14.89 -11.65
N LYS A 206 13.93 -14.69 -11.92
CA LYS A 206 14.69 -15.34 -13.00
C LYS A 206 15.86 -16.15 -12.44
N PHE A 207 16.40 -17.06 -13.27
CA PHE A 207 17.56 -17.89 -12.93
C PHE A 207 18.74 -17.52 -13.82
N TYR A 208 19.93 -17.48 -13.21
CA TYR A 208 21.18 -17.11 -13.85
C TYR A 208 22.27 -18.16 -13.59
N GLY A 209 22.90 -18.67 -14.64
CA GLY A 209 24.13 -19.45 -14.56
C GLY A 209 25.34 -18.53 -14.62
N VAL A 210 26.04 -18.38 -13.49
CA VAL A 210 27.22 -17.51 -13.36
C VAL A 210 28.49 -18.35 -13.25
N PRO A 211 29.44 -18.26 -14.20
CA PRO A 211 30.68 -19.03 -14.16
C PRO A 211 31.60 -18.55 -13.04
N HIS A 212 32.26 -19.49 -12.35
CA HIS A 212 33.20 -19.17 -11.27
C HIS A 212 34.37 -18.30 -11.72
N SER A 213 34.73 -18.35 -13.01
CA SER A 213 35.81 -17.57 -13.62
C SER A 213 35.56 -16.06 -13.65
N LEU A 214 34.30 -15.60 -13.53
CA LEU A 214 33.97 -14.17 -13.48
C LEU A 214 34.26 -13.53 -12.12
N GLY A 215 34.56 -14.33 -11.09
CA GLY A 215 34.73 -13.84 -9.73
C GLY A 215 33.42 -13.31 -9.13
N PRO A 216 33.47 -12.35 -8.18
CA PRO A 216 32.27 -11.81 -7.56
C PRO A 216 31.44 -11.01 -8.58
N VAL A 217 30.23 -11.51 -8.82
CA VAL A 217 29.23 -10.89 -9.72
C VAL A 217 28.06 -10.42 -8.89
N ASP A 218 27.62 -9.19 -9.11
CA ASP A 218 26.45 -8.62 -8.44
C ASP A 218 25.28 -8.56 -9.43
N LEU A 219 24.35 -9.50 -9.30
CA LEU A 219 23.17 -9.54 -10.17
C LEU A 219 22.22 -8.35 -9.96
N ALA A 220 22.41 -7.48 -8.97
CA ALA A 220 21.67 -6.23 -8.89
C ALA A 220 22.15 -5.20 -9.93
N ARG A 221 23.41 -5.30 -10.38
CA ARG A 221 24.00 -4.41 -11.39
C ARG A 221 23.71 -4.93 -12.80
N LYS A 222 23.13 -4.05 -13.64
CA LYS A 222 22.79 -4.41 -15.02
C LYS A 222 24.02 -4.80 -15.84
N GLU A 223 25.13 -4.06 -15.68
CA GLU A 223 26.38 -4.35 -16.40
C GLU A 223 26.94 -5.74 -16.05
N ASP A 224 26.75 -6.18 -14.81
CA ASP A 224 27.19 -7.50 -14.36
C ASP A 224 26.29 -8.60 -14.93
N ARG A 225 24.96 -8.39 -14.99
CA ARG A 225 24.00 -9.34 -15.56
C ARG A 225 24.18 -9.57 -17.06
N GLU A 226 24.56 -8.53 -17.81
CA GLU A 226 24.69 -8.57 -19.26
C GLU A 226 26.06 -9.10 -19.75
N LYS A 227 26.91 -9.59 -18.82
CA LYS A 227 28.18 -10.23 -19.18
C LYS A 227 27.91 -11.45 -20.08
N PRO A 228 28.58 -11.59 -21.25
CA PRO A 228 28.30 -12.64 -22.23
C PRO A 228 28.42 -14.07 -21.69
N GLN A 229 29.16 -14.26 -20.59
CA GLN A 229 29.38 -15.57 -19.98
C GLN A 229 28.28 -15.96 -18.96
N ILE A 230 27.32 -15.07 -18.67
CA ILE A 230 26.17 -15.36 -17.80
C ILE A 230 25.01 -15.85 -18.67
N VAL A 231 24.43 -16.99 -18.28
CA VAL A 231 23.28 -17.60 -18.97
C VAL A 231 22.01 -17.28 -18.18
N GLU A 232 20.98 -16.77 -18.83
CA GLU A 232 19.66 -16.49 -18.24
C GLU A 232 18.64 -17.56 -18.64
N GLY A 233 17.73 -17.92 -17.74
CA GLY A 233 16.69 -18.93 -17.97
C GLY A 233 15.50 -18.78 -17.01
N ALA A 234 14.41 -19.46 -17.33
CA ALA A 234 13.17 -19.45 -16.55
C ALA A 234 13.18 -20.46 -15.39
N SER A 235 14.12 -21.42 -15.37
CA SER A 235 14.29 -22.38 -14.27
C SER A 235 15.74 -22.82 -14.09
N ALA A 236 16.07 -23.38 -12.92
CA ALA A 236 17.40 -23.93 -12.66
C ALA A 236 17.73 -25.13 -13.57
N ASP A 237 16.75 -25.97 -13.91
CA ASP A 237 16.96 -27.14 -14.76
C ASP A 237 17.15 -26.74 -16.23
N GLU A 238 16.53 -25.65 -16.68
CA GLU A 238 16.79 -25.07 -18.01
C GLU A 238 18.21 -24.51 -18.12
N ILE A 239 18.68 -23.79 -17.09
CA ILE A 239 20.07 -23.33 -17.03
C ILE A 239 21.05 -24.50 -17.09
N GLU A 240 20.79 -25.56 -16.34
CA GLU A 240 21.64 -26.74 -16.35
C GLU A 240 21.64 -27.45 -17.72
N ALA A 241 20.48 -27.55 -18.37
CA ALA A 241 20.38 -28.09 -19.73
C ALA A 241 21.13 -27.24 -20.76
N LEU A 242 21.06 -25.90 -20.66
CA LEU A 242 21.80 -24.97 -21.52
C LEU A 242 23.32 -25.10 -21.31
N LEU A 243 23.76 -25.31 -20.07
CA LEU A 243 25.16 -25.51 -19.71
C LEU A 243 25.68 -26.90 -20.09
N ALA A 244 24.81 -27.92 -20.09
CA ALA A 244 25.13 -29.28 -20.55
C ALA A 244 25.11 -29.43 -22.08
N GLY A 245 24.41 -28.55 -22.79
CA GLY A 245 24.27 -28.56 -24.26
C GLY A 245 25.32 -27.77 -25.05
N GLY A 246 26.23 -27.06 -24.38
CA GLY A 246 27.41 -26.45 -25.02
C GLY A 246 28.47 -27.51 -25.34
N PRO A 247 29.29 -27.34 -26.40
CA PRO A 247 30.30 -28.34 -26.76
C PRO A 247 31.25 -28.55 -25.57
N PRO A 248 31.57 -29.80 -25.21
CA PRO A 248 32.55 -30.05 -24.15
C PRO A 248 33.88 -29.41 -24.57
N PRO A 249 34.62 -28.73 -23.68
CA PRO A 249 36.04 -28.57 -23.92
C PRO A 249 36.61 -29.97 -24.07
N ALA A 250 37.27 -30.21 -25.20
CA ALA A 250 37.89 -31.49 -25.51
C ALA A 250 38.68 -32.00 -24.29
N PRO A 251 38.65 -33.31 -24.00
CA PRO A 251 39.52 -33.85 -22.97
C PRO A 251 40.95 -33.48 -23.37
N VAL A 252 41.58 -32.62 -22.58
CA VAL A 252 43.01 -32.38 -22.71
C VAL A 252 43.65 -33.71 -22.34
N ALA A 253 44.00 -34.48 -23.36
CA ALA A 253 44.84 -35.65 -23.23
C ALA A 253 46.01 -35.28 -22.33
N ALA A 254 46.25 -36.10 -21.31
CA ALA A 254 47.43 -36.01 -20.48
C ALA A 254 48.66 -36.05 -21.39
N LEU A 255 49.19 -34.88 -21.73
CA LEU A 255 50.53 -34.77 -22.29
C LEU A 255 51.49 -35.08 -21.14
N PRO A 256 52.54 -35.89 -21.38
CA PRO A 256 53.54 -36.13 -20.36
C PRO A 256 54.18 -34.80 -20.01
N VAL A 257 54.10 -34.41 -18.74
CA VAL A 257 54.93 -33.33 -18.19
C VAL A 257 56.38 -33.80 -18.30
N GLN A 258 57.06 -33.41 -19.39
CA GLN A 258 58.51 -33.43 -19.39
C GLN A 258 58.97 -32.34 -18.45
N GLN A 259 59.62 -32.78 -17.36
CA GLN A 259 60.41 -31.91 -16.49
C GLN A 259 61.39 -31.11 -17.35
N PRO A 260 61.50 -29.78 -17.19
CA PRO A 260 62.62 -29.05 -17.75
C PRO A 260 63.89 -29.52 -17.06
N SER A 261 64.79 -30.15 -17.83
CA SER A 261 66.13 -30.51 -17.40
C SER A 261 66.86 -29.27 -16.88
N GLN A 262 67.57 -29.42 -15.75
CA GLN A 262 68.37 -28.35 -15.14
C GLN A 262 69.26 -27.61 -16.18
N PRO A 263 69.27 -26.26 -16.21
CA PRO A 263 70.19 -25.54 -17.05
C PRO A 263 71.63 -25.70 -16.55
N SER A 264 72.50 -26.13 -17.46
CA SER A 264 73.93 -26.30 -17.22
C SER A 264 74.62 -24.95 -17.00
N ARG A 265 75.46 -24.89 -15.96
CA ARG A 265 76.22 -23.72 -15.50
C ARG A 265 76.99 -23.01 -16.63
N ARG A 266 76.72 -21.71 -16.81
CA ARG A 266 77.74 -20.73 -17.22
C ARG A 266 77.90 -19.72 -16.10
N ARG A 267 79.10 -19.68 -15.49
CA ARG A 267 79.47 -18.70 -14.46
C ARG A 267 79.42 -17.29 -15.06
N GLY A 268 78.64 -16.40 -14.44
CA GLY A 268 78.86 -14.95 -14.52
C GLY A 268 77.69 -14.09 -15.03
N VAL A 269 76.56 -14.66 -15.44
CA VAL A 269 75.39 -13.86 -15.86
C VAL A 269 74.15 -14.36 -15.10
N GLN A 270 73.58 -13.50 -14.27
CA GLN A 270 72.34 -13.78 -13.53
C GLN A 270 71.19 -13.90 -14.55
N ALA A 271 70.52 -15.05 -14.61
CA ALA A 271 69.42 -15.25 -15.54
C ALA A 271 68.21 -14.39 -15.10
N PRO A 272 67.49 -13.74 -16.03
CA PRO A 272 66.33 -12.93 -15.68
C PRO A 272 65.22 -13.81 -15.05
N PRO A 273 64.37 -13.25 -14.17
CA PRO A 273 63.23 -13.97 -13.61
C PRO A 273 62.31 -14.50 -14.72
N VAL A 274 61.91 -15.78 -14.64
CA VAL A 274 61.05 -16.42 -15.64
C VAL A 274 59.74 -16.85 -14.99
N LEU A 275 58.61 -16.34 -15.49
CA LEU A 275 57.29 -16.82 -15.08
C LEU A 275 57.11 -18.28 -15.54
N VAL A 276 56.93 -19.19 -14.59
CA VAL A 276 56.79 -20.64 -14.85
C VAL A 276 55.35 -21.14 -14.73
N GLY A 277 54.44 -20.36 -14.14
CA GLY A 277 53.02 -20.71 -14.07
C GLY A 277 52.23 -19.86 -13.08
N MET A 278 50.99 -20.28 -12.79
CA MET A 278 50.11 -19.66 -11.81
C MET A 278 49.47 -20.71 -10.91
N VAL A 279 49.29 -20.39 -9.63
CA VAL A 279 48.59 -21.21 -8.63
C VAL A 279 47.63 -20.31 -7.85
N GLY A 280 46.33 -20.40 -8.14
CA GLY A 280 45.33 -19.52 -7.54
C GLY A 280 45.65 -18.05 -7.81
N PRO A 281 45.67 -17.16 -6.78
CA PRO A 281 45.99 -15.75 -6.96
C PRO A 281 47.51 -15.45 -7.00
N PHE A 282 48.38 -16.44 -7.19
CA PHE A 282 49.84 -16.26 -7.22
C PHE A 282 50.44 -16.54 -8.60
N ASN A 283 51.36 -15.68 -9.02
CA ASN A 283 52.30 -15.95 -10.10
C ASN A 283 53.48 -16.76 -9.55
N VAL A 284 53.86 -17.85 -10.22
CA VAL A 284 55.04 -18.64 -9.85
C VAL A 284 56.19 -18.30 -10.78
N VAL A 285 57.28 -17.78 -10.23
CA VAL A 285 58.45 -17.27 -10.98
C VAL A 285 59.69 -18.04 -10.55
N SER A 286 60.47 -18.53 -11.53
CA SER A 286 61.80 -19.11 -11.27
C SER A 286 62.86 -18.01 -11.38
N TYR A 287 63.68 -17.88 -10.34
CA TYR A 287 64.76 -16.91 -10.28
C TYR A 287 65.83 -17.40 -9.29
N ASP A 288 67.12 -17.25 -9.62
CA ASP A 288 68.24 -17.50 -8.69
C ASP A 288 68.17 -18.90 -8.01
N ASP A 289 67.99 -19.95 -8.82
CA ASP A 289 67.85 -21.38 -8.41
C ASP A 289 66.72 -21.66 -7.40
N ALA A 290 65.71 -20.80 -7.34
CA ALA A 290 64.52 -20.95 -6.50
C ALA A 290 63.22 -20.65 -7.26
N TYR A 291 62.10 -21.04 -6.65
CA TYR A 291 60.76 -20.70 -7.10
C TYR A 291 60.10 -19.74 -6.12
N PHE A 292 59.47 -18.71 -6.66
CA PHE A 292 58.78 -17.65 -5.93
C PHE A 292 57.30 -17.66 -6.26
N GLY A 293 56.44 -17.80 -5.26
CA GLY A 293 55.01 -17.52 -5.36
C GLY A 293 54.75 -16.06 -5.03
N VAL A 294 54.47 -15.23 -6.04
CA VAL A 294 54.20 -13.80 -5.91
C VAL A 294 52.70 -13.55 -5.98
N PRO A 295 52.05 -13.07 -4.90
CA PRO A 295 50.63 -12.73 -4.94
C PRO A 295 50.34 -11.64 -5.97
N THR A 296 49.33 -11.86 -6.81
CA THR A 296 48.87 -10.89 -7.81
C THR A 296 48.39 -9.57 -7.20
N SER A 297 47.97 -9.58 -5.93
CA SER A 297 47.55 -8.40 -5.18
C SER A 297 48.69 -7.44 -4.84
N LEU A 298 49.95 -7.85 -4.91
CA LEU A 298 51.10 -6.97 -4.69
C LEU A 298 51.37 -6.02 -5.86
N GLY A 299 50.72 -6.25 -7.02
CA GLY A 299 51.01 -5.49 -8.23
C GLY A 299 52.38 -5.85 -8.82
N PRO A 300 53.03 -4.93 -9.55
CA PRO A 300 54.35 -5.16 -10.13
C PRO A 300 55.41 -5.36 -9.04
N VAL A 301 56.11 -6.49 -9.07
CA VAL A 301 57.17 -6.84 -8.12
C VAL A 301 58.47 -7.10 -8.88
N ASP A 302 59.55 -6.45 -8.48
CA ASP A 302 60.89 -6.72 -9.00
C ASP A 302 61.64 -7.73 -8.11
N LEU A 303 61.79 -8.96 -8.59
CA LEU A 303 62.51 -10.01 -7.88
C LEU A 303 64.04 -9.82 -7.88
N ALA A 304 64.58 -8.92 -8.71
CA ALA A 304 65.99 -8.54 -8.66
C ALA A 304 66.30 -7.61 -7.47
N ASP A 305 65.30 -6.90 -6.95
CA ASP A 305 65.38 -6.09 -5.73
C ASP A 305 65.28 -6.99 -4.47
N PRO A 306 66.34 -7.12 -3.67
CA PRO A 306 66.31 -7.94 -2.45
C PRO A 306 65.28 -7.50 -1.43
N ALA A 307 64.92 -6.21 -1.39
CA ALA A 307 63.93 -5.69 -0.45
C ALA A 307 62.51 -6.13 -0.83
N GLN A 308 62.17 -6.06 -2.13
CA GLN A 308 60.88 -6.54 -2.64
C GLN A 308 60.79 -8.07 -2.60
N ARG A 309 61.89 -8.78 -2.92
CA ARG A 309 61.95 -10.24 -2.84
C ARG A 309 61.80 -10.79 -1.42
N ALA A 310 62.10 -9.98 -0.40
CA ALA A 310 61.99 -10.36 1.01
C ALA A 310 60.62 -10.02 1.62
N LEU A 311 59.65 -9.55 0.83
CA LEU A 311 58.29 -9.30 1.31
C LEU A 311 57.68 -10.59 1.87
N PRO A 312 57.08 -10.57 3.08
CA PRO A 312 56.59 -11.76 3.78
C PRO A 312 55.45 -12.48 3.02
N GLU A 313 54.76 -11.79 2.12
CA GLU A 313 53.72 -12.34 1.27
C GLU A 313 54.27 -13.15 0.07
N ILE A 314 55.56 -13.00 -0.25
CA ILE A 314 56.21 -13.75 -1.33
C ILE A 314 56.73 -15.07 -0.77
N LEU A 315 56.19 -16.16 -1.30
CA LEU A 315 56.58 -17.50 -0.92
C LEU A 315 57.84 -17.91 -1.68
N LYS A 316 58.84 -18.44 -1.00
CA LYS A 316 60.06 -18.95 -1.63
C LYS A 316 60.24 -20.43 -1.30
N ALA A 317 60.48 -21.26 -2.31
CA ALA A 317 60.88 -22.65 -2.10
C ALA A 317 61.87 -23.13 -3.16
N ALA A 318 62.47 -24.30 -2.90
CA ALA A 318 63.43 -24.91 -3.82
C ALA A 318 62.76 -25.54 -5.05
N THR A 319 61.48 -25.91 -4.94
CA THR A 319 60.72 -26.54 -6.03
C THR A 319 59.37 -25.87 -6.24
N TRP A 320 58.84 -26.02 -7.45
CA TRP A 320 57.49 -25.59 -7.80
C TRP A 320 56.41 -26.26 -6.93
N SER A 321 56.58 -27.56 -6.63
CA SER A 321 55.61 -28.34 -5.83
C SER A 321 55.52 -27.84 -4.38
N ASP A 322 56.63 -27.38 -3.83
CA ASP A 322 56.66 -26.82 -2.48
C ASP A 322 55.93 -25.48 -2.44
N VAL A 323 56.13 -24.61 -3.45
CA VAL A 323 55.37 -23.34 -3.57
C VAL A 323 53.87 -23.61 -3.72
N ASP A 324 53.46 -24.55 -4.57
CA ASP A 324 52.04 -24.95 -4.73
C ASP A 324 51.45 -25.46 -3.41
N SER A 325 52.19 -26.29 -2.66
CA SER A 325 51.76 -26.81 -1.36
C SER A 325 51.62 -25.71 -0.31
N MET A 326 52.55 -24.75 -0.27
CA MET A 326 52.47 -23.59 0.63
C MET A 326 51.26 -22.71 0.33
N ILE A 327 50.96 -22.46 -0.96
CA ILE A 327 49.79 -21.68 -1.38
C ILE A 327 48.50 -22.39 -0.98
N ARG A 328 48.40 -23.70 -1.20
CA ARG A 328 47.24 -24.51 -0.82
C ARG A 328 47.03 -24.54 0.71
N ALA A 329 48.11 -24.65 1.48
CA ALA A 329 48.05 -24.63 2.94
C ALA A 329 47.56 -23.27 3.47
N GLN A 330 48.05 -22.15 2.93
CA GLN A 330 47.55 -20.81 3.27
C GLN A 330 46.05 -20.65 2.95
N ARG A 331 45.62 -21.19 1.80
CA ARG A 331 44.20 -21.16 1.40
C ARG A 331 43.33 -21.97 2.35
N LEU A 332 43.78 -23.14 2.78
CA LEU A 332 43.03 -23.98 3.72
C LEU A 332 42.81 -23.28 5.06
N ILE A 333 43.88 -22.71 5.64
CA ILE A 333 43.80 -21.96 6.91
C ILE A 333 42.81 -20.80 6.79
N ARG A 334 42.86 -20.06 5.67
CA ARG A 334 41.94 -18.95 5.43
C ARG A 334 40.49 -19.42 5.35
N LEU A 335 40.23 -20.51 4.64
CA LEU A 335 38.88 -21.07 4.51
C LEU A 335 38.33 -21.57 5.85
N GLU A 336 39.17 -22.15 6.70
CA GLU A 336 38.76 -22.59 8.05
C GLU A 336 38.36 -21.40 8.94
N VAL A 337 39.12 -20.30 8.88
CA VAL A 337 38.80 -19.06 9.61
C VAL A 337 37.49 -18.45 9.08
N GLU A 338 37.34 -18.35 7.76
CA GLU A 338 36.12 -17.82 7.13
C GLU A 338 34.89 -18.71 7.43
N SER A 339 35.05 -20.04 7.45
CA SER A 339 33.97 -20.98 7.80
C SER A 339 33.50 -20.78 9.24
N ARG A 340 34.44 -20.68 10.20
CA ARG A 340 34.08 -20.42 11.60
C ARG A 340 33.38 -19.09 11.80
N ALA A 341 33.84 -18.03 11.10
CA ALA A 341 33.19 -16.73 11.16
C ALA A 341 31.75 -16.77 10.59
N ARG A 342 31.54 -17.50 9.49
CA ARG A 342 30.20 -17.71 8.92
C ARG A 342 29.27 -18.50 9.84
N GLU A 343 29.78 -19.54 10.49
CA GLU A 343 29.00 -20.33 11.46
C GLU A 343 28.56 -19.48 12.65
N GLN A 344 29.44 -18.64 13.19
CA GLN A 344 29.08 -17.71 14.26
C GLN A 344 28.03 -16.68 13.83
N MET A 345 28.15 -16.13 12.62
CA MET A 345 27.16 -15.19 12.08
C MET A 345 25.79 -15.85 11.88
N LEU A 346 25.76 -17.10 11.39
CA LEU A 346 24.52 -17.85 11.21
C LEU A 346 23.81 -18.11 12.55
N GLU A 347 24.57 -18.41 13.60
CA GLU A 347 24.00 -18.60 14.93
C GLU A 347 23.42 -17.31 15.51
N GLN A 348 24.10 -16.18 15.31
CA GLN A 348 23.60 -14.86 15.71
C GLN A 348 22.29 -14.52 14.99
N LEU A 349 22.21 -14.76 13.68
CA LEU A 349 21.00 -14.52 12.89
C LEU A 349 19.84 -15.42 13.33
N ARG A 350 20.10 -16.68 13.68
CA ARG A 350 19.08 -17.59 14.23
C ARG A 350 18.53 -17.10 15.56
N ALA A 351 19.39 -16.62 16.45
CA ALA A 351 18.97 -16.06 17.73
C ALA A 351 18.11 -14.79 17.55
N GLU A 352 18.49 -13.91 16.60
CA GLU A 352 17.72 -12.71 16.29
C GLU A 352 16.33 -13.04 15.69
N LEU A 353 16.28 -14.04 14.80
CA LEU A 353 15.01 -14.51 14.22
C LEU A 353 14.08 -15.05 15.32
N ALA A 354 14.59 -15.88 16.22
CA ALA A 354 13.80 -16.42 17.33
C ALA A 354 13.28 -15.31 18.27
N ALA A 355 14.08 -14.26 18.52
CA ALA A 355 13.64 -13.12 19.31
C ALA A 355 12.52 -12.32 18.63
N LYS A 356 12.60 -12.15 17.30
CA LYS A 356 11.54 -11.52 16.50
C LYS A 356 10.25 -12.34 16.50
N ASP A 357 10.34 -13.66 16.36
CA ASP A 357 9.17 -14.54 16.42
C ASP A 357 8.46 -14.46 17.79
N ALA A 358 9.22 -14.38 18.89
CA ALA A 358 8.65 -14.17 20.21
C ALA A 358 7.93 -12.81 20.34
N MET A 359 8.50 -11.75 19.77
CA MET A 359 7.88 -10.42 19.76
C MET A 359 6.59 -10.39 18.92
N ILE A 360 6.57 -11.10 17.80
CA ILE A 360 5.36 -11.23 16.96
C ILE A 360 4.25 -11.94 17.75
N ALA A 361 4.57 -13.01 18.47
CA ALA A 361 3.60 -13.72 19.29
C ALA A 361 2.96 -12.80 20.37
N ASP A 362 3.78 -12.05 21.10
CA ASP A 362 3.31 -11.10 22.14
C ASP A 362 2.42 -9.98 21.55
N PHE A 363 2.78 -9.50 20.35
CA PHE A 363 1.97 -8.51 19.65
C PHE A 363 0.60 -9.06 19.22
N LEU A 364 0.55 -10.31 18.76
CA LEU A 364 -0.70 -10.98 18.38
C LEU A 364 -1.61 -11.22 19.58
N ASP A 365 -1.05 -11.56 20.75
CA ASP A 365 -1.81 -11.69 21.99
C ASP A 365 -2.40 -10.34 22.42
N THR A 366 -1.62 -9.25 22.30
CA THR A 366 -2.09 -7.88 22.57
C THR A 366 -3.26 -7.48 21.66
N ILE A 367 -3.16 -7.75 20.35
CA ILE A 367 -4.25 -7.49 19.40
C ILE A 367 -5.51 -8.26 19.80
N THR A 368 -5.35 -9.52 20.21
CA THR A 368 -6.48 -10.37 20.60
C THR A 368 -7.18 -9.82 21.84
N ALA A 369 -6.43 -9.36 22.84
CA ALA A 369 -6.99 -8.71 24.03
C ALA A 369 -7.77 -7.43 23.68
N LEU A 370 -7.17 -6.55 22.85
CA LEU A 370 -7.82 -5.29 22.42
C LEU A 370 -9.11 -5.54 21.63
N ARG A 371 -9.16 -6.58 20.80
CA ARG A 371 -10.39 -6.98 20.09
C ARG A 371 -11.49 -7.41 21.06
N GLY A 372 -11.12 -8.17 22.10
CA GLY A 372 -12.06 -8.57 23.16
C GLY A 372 -12.66 -7.37 23.90
N GLU A 373 -11.82 -6.40 24.27
CA GLU A 373 -12.29 -5.15 24.89
C GLU A 373 -13.20 -4.35 23.96
N SER A 374 -12.83 -4.19 22.70
CA SER A 374 -13.64 -3.46 21.71
C SER A 374 -15.01 -4.10 21.50
N GLN A 375 -15.11 -5.43 21.55
CA GLN A 375 -16.39 -6.12 21.45
C GLN A 375 -17.28 -5.82 22.66
N SER A 376 -16.71 -5.88 23.87
CA SER A 376 -17.43 -5.55 25.10
C SER A 376 -17.97 -4.11 25.08
N TRP A 377 -17.16 -3.15 24.65
CA TRP A 377 -17.58 -1.76 24.49
C TRP A 377 -18.71 -1.58 23.48
N ASN A 378 -18.68 -2.31 22.35
CA ASN A 378 -19.75 -2.26 21.37
C ASN A 378 -21.06 -2.84 21.93
N GLU A 379 -21.01 -3.95 22.66
CA GLU A 379 -22.18 -4.55 23.31
C GLU A 379 -22.82 -3.59 24.33
N GLU A 380 -22.00 -2.91 25.13
CA GLU A 380 -22.47 -1.88 26.07
C GLU A 380 -23.07 -0.66 25.35
N ARG A 381 -22.43 -0.19 24.27
CA ARG A 381 -22.95 0.91 23.46
C ARG A 381 -24.31 0.59 22.86
N GLU A 382 -24.50 -0.61 22.32
CA GLU A 382 -25.78 -1.04 21.75
C GLU A 382 -26.85 -1.29 22.84
N ARG A 383 -26.45 -1.69 24.06
CA ARG A 383 -27.36 -1.71 25.22
C ARG A 383 -27.87 -0.30 25.53
N LEU A 384 -26.97 0.65 25.70
CA LEU A 384 -27.31 2.04 26.01
C LEU A 384 -28.15 2.71 24.91
N ARG A 385 -27.84 2.46 23.63
CA ARG A 385 -28.66 2.91 22.51
C ARG A 385 -30.10 2.41 22.60
N ARG A 386 -30.30 1.12 22.90
CA ARG A 386 -31.64 0.54 23.08
C ARG A 386 -32.38 1.17 24.26
N GLU A 387 -31.70 1.42 25.37
CA GLU A 387 -32.29 2.07 26.54
C GLU A 387 -32.70 3.51 26.25
N VAL A 388 -31.83 4.30 25.61
CA VAL A 388 -32.13 5.68 25.20
C VAL A 388 -33.28 5.74 24.20
N PHE A 389 -33.28 4.86 23.20
CA PHE A 389 -34.38 4.77 22.24
C PHE A 389 -35.71 4.42 22.95
N SER A 390 -35.71 3.44 23.85
CA SER A 390 -36.89 3.06 24.64
C SER A 390 -37.44 4.22 25.48
N LEU A 391 -36.56 5.02 26.08
CA LEU A 391 -36.94 6.18 26.89
C LEU A 391 -37.50 7.32 26.02
N GLN A 392 -36.82 7.67 24.92
CA GLN A 392 -37.29 8.70 23.98
C GLN A 392 -38.62 8.30 23.33
N PHE A 393 -38.76 7.03 22.93
CA PHE A 393 -39.98 6.49 22.36
C PHE A 393 -41.16 6.60 23.33
N ARG A 394 -40.98 6.23 24.60
CA ARG A 394 -42.04 6.33 25.62
C ARG A 394 -42.48 7.76 25.89
N LEU A 395 -41.58 8.72 25.82
CA LEU A 395 -41.88 10.13 26.12
C LEU A 395 -42.54 10.85 24.93
N ASN A 396 -42.08 10.61 23.71
CA ASN A 396 -42.42 11.46 22.55
C ASN A 396 -42.93 10.68 21.33
N GLY A 397 -42.99 9.36 21.36
CA GLY A 397 -43.09 8.54 20.15
C GLY A 397 -41.81 8.62 19.30
N ALA A 398 -41.74 7.87 18.20
CA ALA A 398 -40.60 7.88 17.29
C ALA A 398 -40.98 8.47 15.93
N GLU A 399 -40.20 9.46 15.47
CA GLU A 399 -40.17 9.85 14.06
C GLU A 399 -39.34 8.85 13.28
N LEU A 400 -39.93 8.30 12.22
CA LEU A 400 -39.37 7.16 11.51
C LEU A 400 -39.01 7.48 10.06
N LEU A 401 -39.46 8.58 9.47
CA LEU A 401 -39.25 8.83 8.03
C LEU A 401 -37.77 8.81 7.62
N ASP A 402 -36.87 9.27 8.49
CA ASP A 402 -35.42 9.28 8.23
C ASP A 402 -34.74 7.93 8.47
N SER A 403 -35.36 7.02 9.21
CA SER A 403 -34.88 5.63 9.36
C SER A 403 -35.37 4.70 8.25
N PHE A 404 -36.24 5.20 7.36
CA PHE A 404 -36.73 4.44 6.22
C PHE A 404 -35.84 4.65 5.00
N THR A 405 -35.58 3.55 4.32
CA THR A 405 -34.80 3.53 3.09
C THR A 405 -35.77 3.52 1.89
N PRO A 406 -35.68 4.52 0.99
CA PRO A 406 -36.44 4.53 -0.26
C PRO A 406 -35.98 3.43 -1.21
N THR A 407 -36.89 2.91 -2.03
CA THR A 407 -36.53 2.03 -3.15
C THR A 407 -36.41 2.83 -4.45
N ASP A 408 -36.02 2.19 -5.55
CA ASP A 408 -35.79 2.83 -6.87
C ASP A 408 -37.02 3.54 -7.47
N ILE A 409 -38.22 3.29 -6.94
CA ILE A 409 -39.45 3.96 -7.37
C ILE A 409 -39.77 5.23 -6.57
N ALA A 410 -39.01 5.52 -5.51
CA ALA A 410 -39.17 6.70 -4.67
C ALA A 410 -38.00 7.68 -4.81
N GLU A 411 -38.32 8.97 -4.73
CA GLU A 411 -37.34 10.05 -4.76
C GLU A 411 -37.42 10.83 -3.45
N ARG A 412 -36.29 10.99 -2.75
CA ARG A 412 -36.21 11.82 -1.54
C ARG A 412 -35.98 13.28 -1.93
N ARG A 413 -36.84 14.17 -1.45
CA ARG A 413 -36.81 15.62 -1.67
C ARG A 413 -36.88 16.36 -0.34
N ALA A 414 -36.76 17.69 -0.40
CA ALA A 414 -36.81 18.56 0.78
C ALA A 414 -38.18 18.52 1.50
N ASP A 415 -39.26 18.23 0.78
CA ASP A 415 -40.64 18.17 1.28
C ASP A 415 -41.10 16.76 1.70
N GLY A 416 -40.22 15.75 1.55
CA GLY A 416 -40.50 14.37 1.92
C GLY A 416 -40.08 13.37 0.84
N ILE A 417 -40.72 12.21 0.84
CA ILE A 417 -40.43 11.12 -0.10
C ILE A 417 -41.57 11.02 -1.09
N ARG A 418 -41.24 11.20 -2.38
CA ARG A 418 -42.20 11.23 -3.48
C ARG A 418 -42.16 9.93 -4.28
N VAL A 419 -43.34 9.46 -4.67
CA VAL A 419 -43.54 8.42 -5.69
C VAL A 419 -44.58 8.93 -6.68
N THR A 420 -44.31 8.76 -7.98
CA THR A 420 -45.14 9.28 -9.07
C THR A 420 -46.04 8.20 -9.65
N ALA A 421 -47.15 8.60 -10.26
CA ALA A 421 -48.16 7.69 -10.80
C ALA A 421 -47.66 6.80 -11.96
N ASP A 422 -46.58 7.17 -12.64
CA ASP A 422 -45.96 6.41 -13.73
C ASP A 422 -45.08 5.24 -13.24
N LYS A 423 -44.80 5.18 -11.94
CA LYS A 423 -44.01 4.10 -11.35
C LYS A 423 -44.84 2.82 -11.18
N PRO A 424 -44.22 1.63 -11.29
CA PRO A 424 -44.92 0.37 -11.11
C PRO A 424 -45.42 0.23 -9.66
N VAL A 425 -46.48 -0.57 -9.48
CA VAL A 425 -46.94 -0.98 -8.14
C VAL A 425 -45.80 -1.66 -7.40
N GLY A 426 -45.48 -1.18 -6.20
CA GLY A 426 -44.35 -1.72 -5.46
C GLY A 426 -44.08 -1.02 -4.13
N CYS A 427 -43.29 -1.69 -3.28
CA CYS A 427 -42.76 -1.10 -2.06
C CYS A 427 -41.87 0.08 -2.43
N PHE A 428 -42.18 1.26 -1.91
CA PHE A 428 -41.43 2.49 -2.16
C PHE A 428 -40.61 2.92 -0.94
N LEU A 429 -40.94 2.40 0.26
CA LEU A 429 -40.18 2.64 1.48
C LEU A 429 -40.14 1.41 2.39
N HIS A 430 -38.94 1.07 2.87
CA HIS A 430 -38.72 0.02 3.86
C HIS A 430 -38.11 0.58 5.15
N GLY A 431 -38.74 0.28 6.28
CA GLY A 431 -38.26 0.69 7.61
C GLY A 431 -37.24 -0.28 8.21
N SER A 432 -36.45 0.21 9.16
CA SER A 432 -35.55 -0.64 9.97
C SER A 432 -36.36 -1.64 10.82
N ARG A 433 -35.75 -2.76 11.23
CA ARG A 433 -36.37 -3.67 12.22
C ARG A 433 -36.46 -2.96 13.56
N LEU A 434 -37.68 -2.82 14.05
CA LEU A 434 -37.97 -2.20 15.32
C LEU A 434 -38.36 -3.30 16.32
N SER A 435 -37.88 -3.20 17.56
CA SER A 435 -38.36 -4.05 18.66
C SER A 435 -39.29 -3.23 19.55
N LEU A 436 -40.56 -3.66 19.63
CA LEU A 436 -41.57 -3.05 20.49
C LEU A 436 -42.07 -4.07 21.52
N GLY A 437 -42.39 -3.55 22.70
CA GLY A 437 -43.07 -4.33 23.75
C GLY A 437 -44.56 -4.52 23.45
N LYS A 438 -45.23 -5.32 24.29
CA LYS A 438 -46.70 -5.44 24.29
C LYS A 438 -47.36 -4.07 24.40
N GLY A 439 -48.37 -3.82 23.57
CA GLY A 439 -49.10 -2.55 23.63
C GLY A 439 -49.94 -2.28 22.39
N LYS A 440 -50.79 -1.27 22.50
CA LYS A 440 -51.56 -0.74 21.38
C LYS A 440 -50.79 0.43 20.77
N TYR A 441 -50.57 0.41 19.46
CA TYR A 441 -49.76 1.39 18.77
C TYR A 441 -50.55 2.09 17.67
N THR A 442 -50.14 3.31 17.35
CA THR A 442 -50.59 4.04 16.16
C THR A 442 -49.37 4.39 15.32
N LEU A 443 -49.44 4.07 14.02
CA LEU A 443 -48.54 4.57 13.00
C LEU A 443 -49.25 5.69 12.24
N ASP A 444 -48.77 6.91 12.44
CA ASP A 444 -49.27 8.13 11.82
C ASP A 444 -48.43 8.47 10.59
N ILE A 445 -49.07 8.73 9.45
CA ILE A 445 -48.41 9.02 8.19
C ILE A 445 -49.00 10.32 7.64
N TRP A 446 -48.16 11.31 7.38
CA TRP A 446 -48.55 12.55 6.71
C TRP A 446 -48.25 12.43 5.24
N GLY A 447 -49.30 12.36 4.42
CA GLY A 447 -49.19 12.22 2.98
C GLY A 447 -49.98 13.29 2.22
N ALA A 448 -49.50 13.70 1.05
CA ALA A 448 -50.22 14.58 0.13
C ALA A 448 -50.29 13.95 -1.26
N ARG A 449 -51.43 14.08 -1.94
CA ARG A 449 -51.54 13.73 -3.36
C ARG A 449 -51.23 14.96 -4.22
N GLN A 450 -50.44 14.86 -5.28
CA GLN A 450 -50.13 16.05 -6.10
C GLN A 450 -51.05 16.24 -7.32
N HIS A 451 -51.87 15.24 -7.69
CA HIS A 451 -52.78 15.32 -8.83
C HIS A 451 -54.18 14.77 -8.52
N ALA A 452 -55.18 15.23 -9.27
CA ALA A 452 -56.55 14.73 -9.19
C ALA A 452 -56.66 13.37 -9.88
N SER A 453 -57.06 12.35 -9.11
CA SER A 453 -57.35 11.01 -9.62
C SER A 453 -58.81 10.64 -9.33
N ALA A 454 -59.29 9.56 -9.94
CA ALA A 454 -60.60 9.01 -9.61
C ALA A 454 -60.71 8.66 -8.10
N ALA A 455 -61.89 8.88 -7.52
CA ALA A 455 -62.18 8.55 -6.13
C ALA A 455 -62.18 7.03 -5.88
N GLY A 456 -61.83 6.59 -4.67
CA GLY A 456 -61.86 5.18 -4.27
C GLY A 456 -60.71 4.31 -4.78
N LEU A 457 -59.67 4.89 -5.38
CA LEU A 457 -58.49 4.13 -5.82
C LEU A 457 -57.54 3.91 -4.64
N PRO A 458 -56.94 2.72 -4.48
CA PRO A 458 -55.90 2.50 -3.48
C PRO A 458 -54.65 3.32 -3.84
N VAL A 459 -54.05 3.97 -2.82
CA VAL A 459 -52.89 4.86 -2.98
C VAL A 459 -51.69 4.31 -2.22
N LEU A 460 -51.90 3.95 -0.95
CA LEU A 460 -50.86 3.51 -0.04
C LEU A 460 -51.29 2.22 0.66
N ASN A 461 -50.46 1.19 0.59
CA ASN A 461 -50.52 0.06 1.51
C ASN A 461 -49.45 0.23 2.59
N VAL A 462 -49.78 -0.13 3.82
CA VAL A 462 -48.84 -0.21 4.92
C VAL A 462 -48.86 -1.62 5.44
N GLU A 463 -47.70 -2.27 5.43
CA GLU A 463 -47.50 -3.62 5.93
C GLU A 463 -46.63 -3.56 7.18
N LEU A 464 -47.12 -4.18 8.24
CA LEU A 464 -46.39 -4.42 9.49
C LEU A 464 -46.08 -5.91 9.55
N ILE A 465 -44.83 -6.28 9.30
CA ILE A 465 -44.38 -7.67 9.18
C ILE A 465 -43.68 -8.07 10.46
N SER A 466 -44.22 -9.06 11.19
CA SER A 466 -43.62 -9.60 12.42
C SER A 466 -43.79 -11.11 12.48
N ASN A 467 -42.69 -11.88 12.55
CA ASN A 467 -42.69 -13.33 12.79
C ASN A 467 -43.77 -14.13 12.03
N GLY A 468 -43.93 -13.87 10.72
CA GLY A 468 -44.89 -14.54 9.83
C GLY A 468 -46.32 -13.98 9.87
N THR A 469 -46.63 -13.03 10.74
CA THR A 469 -47.90 -12.29 10.78
C THR A 469 -47.73 -10.94 10.10
N THR A 470 -48.62 -10.59 9.18
CA THR A 470 -48.63 -9.28 8.51
C THR A 470 -49.94 -8.56 8.83
N THR A 471 -49.85 -7.39 9.45
CA THR A 471 -51.00 -6.47 9.57
C THR A 471 -50.95 -5.51 8.38
N VAL A 472 -52.06 -5.36 7.66
CA VAL A 472 -52.14 -4.56 6.44
C VAL A 472 -53.16 -3.43 6.61
N GLY A 473 -52.75 -2.20 6.35
CA GLY A 473 -53.63 -1.04 6.24
C GLY A 473 -53.59 -0.45 4.84
N THR A 474 -54.74 -0.32 4.18
CA THR A 474 -54.82 0.29 2.84
C THR A 474 -55.52 1.64 2.91
N PHE A 475 -54.90 2.66 2.34
CA PHE A 475 -55.42 4.02 2.23
C PHE A 475 -55.68 4.37 0.77
N ASN A 476 -56.91 4.78 0.50
CA ASN A 476 -57.38 5.21 -0.81
C ASN A 476 -57.25 6.72 -1.04
N THR A 477 -57.58 7.17 -2.24
CA THR A 477 -57.49 8.58 -2.69
C THR A 477 -58.22 9.57 -1.79
N GLU A 478 -59.36 9.21 -1.21
CA GLU A 478 -60.11 10.06 -0.28
C GLU A 478 -59.36 10.35 1.03
N HIS A 479 -58.35 9.56 1.39
CA HIS A 479 -57.58 9.77 2.61
C HIS A 479 -56.48 10.83 2.45
N PHE A 480 -56.11 11.19 1.21
CA PHE A 480 -55.06 12.16 0.92
C PHE A 480 -55.63 13.39 0.19
N ALA A 481 -55.44 14.57 0.77
CA ALA A 481 -55.71 15.85 0.10
C ALA A 481 -54.48 16.33 -0.68
N GLU A 482 -54.64 17.43 -1.41
CA GLU A 482 -53.51 18.10 -2.09
C GLU A 482 -52.52 18.74 -1.12
N THR A 483 -52.95 18.93 0.12
CA THR A 483 -52.11 19.26 1.27
C THR A 483 -51.84 18.03 2.14
N ALA A 484 -50.75 18.08 2.92
CA ALA A 484 -50.37 17.00 3.81
C ALA A 484 -51.52 16.65 4.78
N THR A 485 -52.06 15.44 4.62
CA THR A 485 -53.16 14.89 5.42
C THR A 485 -52.62 13.76 6.28
N LEU A 486 -53.02 13.73 7.55
CA LEU A 486 -52.69 12.65 8.46
C LEU A 486 -53.61 11.45 8.19
N VAL A 487 -53.00 10.28 8.02
CA VAL A 487 -53.67 8.98 8.07
C VAL A 487 -53.02 8.12 9.15
N SER A 488 -53.83 7.36 9.88
CA SER A 488 -53.35 6.59 11.04
C SER A 488 -53.73 5.12 10.90
N LEU A 489 -52.75 4.23 11.13
CA LEU A 489 -52.96 2.80 11.27
C LEU A 489 -52.81 2.40 12.73
N VAL A 490 -53.87 1.87 13.33
CA VAL A 490 -53.85 1.36 14.71
C VAL A 490 -53.65 -0.14 14.70
N PHE A 491 -52.70 -0.64 15.49
CA PHE A 491 -52.42 -2.06 15.60
C PHE A 491 -52.10 -2.45 17.05
N GLN A 492 -52.29 -3.74 17.38
CA GLN A 492 -52.06 -4.28 18.71
C GLN A 492 -50.95 -5.32 18.65
N LEU A 493 -49.94 -5.18 19.51
CA LEU A 493 -48.96 -6.22 19.76
C LEU A 493 -49.32 -6.94 21.07
N ASN A 494 -49.56 -8.24 20.96
CA ASN A 494 -49.87 -9.12 22.09
C ASN A 494 -48.58 -9.64 22.75
N ASP A 495 -48.62 -10.65 23.61
CA ASP A 495 -47.40 -11.19 24.21
C ASP A 495 -46.48 -11.80 23.13
N ALA A 496 -45.18 -11.48 23.19
CA ALA A 496 -44.18 -12.06 22.28
C ALA A 496 -43.83 -13.48 22.74
N PRO A 497 -43.49 -14.41 21.82
CA PRO A 497 -43.06 -15.76 22.19
C PRO A 497 -41.74 -15.80 22.97
N THR A 498 -40.97 -14.69 22.96
CA THR A 498 -39.63 -14.59 23.52
C THR A 498 -39.44 -13.28 24.29
N ASP A 499 -38.51 -13.27 25.25
CA ASP A 499 -38.12 -12.10 26.06
C ASP A 499 -37.49 -10.95 25.25
N ALA A 500 -37.29 -11.12 23.94
CA ALA A 500 -36.65 -10.16 23.03
C ALA A 500 -37.60 -9.07 22.47
N GLY A 501 -38.90 -9.12 22.80
CA GLY A 501 -39.92 -8.24 22.22
C GLY A 501 -40.36 -8.69 20.81
N HIS A 502 -41.33 -8.00 20.22
CA HIS A 502 -41.73 -8.25 18.83
C HIS A 502 -40.80 -7.47 17.90
N GLU A 503 -39.99 -8.17 17.10
CA GLU A 503 -39.37 -7.54 15.94
C GLU A 503 -40.43 -7.35 14.84
N PHE A 504 -40.48 -6.14 14.27
CA PHE A 504 -41.32 -5.85 13.12
C PHE A 504 -40.61 -4.95 12.11
N GLU A 505 -40.95 -5.17 10.85
CA GLU A 505 -40.57 -4.35 9.70
C GLU A 505 -41.81 -3.60 9.19
N ILE A 506 -41.65 -2.32 8.84
CA ILE A 506 -42.72 -1.52 8.23
C ILE A 506 -42.41 -1.35 6.76
N ARG A 507 -43.38 -1.64 5.88
CA ARG A 507 -43.27 -1.38 4.43
C ARG A 507 -44.41 -0.51 3.95
N LEU A 508 -44.09 0.48 3.12
CA LEU A 508 -45.08 1.30 2.44
C LEU A 508 -45.03 0.97 0.95
N THR A 509 -46.18 0.56 0.42
CA THR A 509 -46.34 0.15 -0.98
C THR A 509 -47.26 1.11 -1.71
N HIS A 510 -46.84 1.54 -2.89
CA HIS A 510 -47.58 2.42 -3.77
C HIS A 510 -48.29 1.62 -4.85
N TYR A 511 -49.48 2.06 -5.26
CA TYR A 511 -50.34 1.35 -6.23
C TYR A 511 -50.26 1.90 -7.68
N GLY A 512 -49.28 2.73 -8.01
CA GLY A 512 -48.95 3.10 -9.40
C GLY A 512 -50.02 3.92 -10.13
N ARG A 513 -50.73 4.82 -9.44
CA ARG A 513 -51.89 5.55 -10.00
C ARG A 513 -52.04 7.01 -9.57
N VAL A 514 -51.30 7.42 -8.54
CA VAL A 514 -51.45 8.73 -7.90
C VAL A 514 -50.08 9.21 -7.46
N ASP A 515 -49.72 10.45 -7.77
CA ASP A 515 -48.52 11.06 -7.19
C ASP A 515 -48.72 11.24 -5.70
N LEU A 516 -47.86 10.61 -4.89
CA LEU A 516 -47.92 10.64 -3.43
C LEU A 516 -46.60 11.19 -2.88
N VAL A 517 -46.69 12.12 -1.94
CA VAL A 517 -45.57 12.58 -1.12
C VAL A 517 -45.84 12.19 0.33
N VAL A 518 -44.93 11.45 0.95
CA VAL A 518 -44.92 11.16 2.39
C VAL A 518 -43.92 12.10 3.06
N SER A 519 -44.44 13.00 3.90
CA SER A 519 -43.65 14.06 4.56
C SER A 519 -43.28 13.73 6.00
N ARG A 520 -44.01 12.80 6.64
CA ARG A 520 -43.72 12.36 8.02
C ARG A 520 -44.30 10.99 8.29
N VAL A 521 -43.59 10.18 9.07
CA VAL A 521 -44.06 8.89 9.59
C VAL A 521 -43.71 8.84 11.08
N ARG A 522 -44.71 8.69 11.94
CA ARG A 522 -44.54 8.70 13.40
C ARG A 522 -45.21 7.51 14.04
N LEU A 523 -44.50 6.85 14.95
CA LEU A 523 -45.02 5.73 15.74
C LEU A 523 -45.25 6.16 17.19
N ARG A 524 -46.42 5.84 17.74
CA ARG A 524 -46.81 6.18 19.12
C ARG A 524 -47.44 5.00 19.84
N LEU A 525 -47.17 4.87 21.13
CA LEU A 525 -47.91 4.00 22.03
C LEU A 525 -49.22 4.69 22.45
N ILE A 526 -50.34 3.98 22.38
CA ILE A 526 -51.63 4.44 22.90
C ILE A 526 -51.70 4.00 24.37
N SER A 527 -51.63 4.95 25.29
CA SER A 527 -51.92 4.70 26.70
C SER A 527 -53.42 4.46 26.88
N ASP A 528 -53.82 3.46 27.66
CA ASP A 528 -55.22 3.09 27.98
C ASP A 528 -55.93 4.17 28.84
N THR A 529 -56.06 5.38 28.31
CA THR A 529 -56.78 6.50 28.95
C THR A 529 -57.63 7.25 27.94
N SER A 530 -58.41 6.53 27.15
CA SER A 530 -59.78 6.95 26.80
C SER A 530 -60.51 5.81 26.13
N ALA A 531 -61.59 5.36 26.75
CA ALA A 531 -62.56 4.50 26.10
C ALA A 531 -63.21 5.25 24.93
N ALA A 532 -62.99 4.75 23.71
CA ALA A 532 -63.91 4.90 22.59
C ALA A 532 -63.81 3.64 21.69
N SER A 533 -64.98 3.12 21.35
CA SER A 533 -65.27 1.85 20.66
C SER A 533 -64.84 1.84 19.17
N PRO A 534 -65.04 0.73 18.41
CA PRO A 534 -64.02 0.16 17.52
C PRO A 534 -63.91 0.75 16.11
N ALA A 535 -62.73 0.53 15.52
CA ALA A 535 -62.41 0.52 14.08
C ALA A 535 -63.10 1.60 13.22
N GLY A 536 -62.62 2.85 13.35
CA GLY A 536 -62.87 3.90 12.38
C GLY A 536 -61.57 4.44 11.82
N LEU A 537 -61.36 4.32 10.50
CA LEU A 537 -60.42 5.16 9.75
C LEU A 537 -60.86 6.62 9.96
N HIS A 538 -60.17 7.35 10.83
CA HIS A 538 -60.51 8.75 11.10
C HIS A 538 -59.59 9.69 10.34
N ARG A 539 -60.20 10.52 9.50
CA ARG A 539 -59.60 11.68 8.85
C ARG A 539 -59.70 12.87 9.81
N GLN A 540 -58.57 13.46 10.21
CA GLN A 540 -58.57 14.76 10.90
C GLN A 540 -58.04 15.81 9.92
N HIS A 541 -58.85 16.84 9.66
CA HIS A 541 -58.42 18.04 8.93
C HIS A 541 -57.66 18.94 9.90
N ALA A 542 -56.46 19.37 9.51
CA ALA A 542 -55.71 20.45 10.15
C ALA A 542 -56.17 21.80 9.61
#